data_AF-A0A914GYG8-F1
#
_entry.id   AF-A0A914GYG8-F1
#
_cell.length_a   1.000
_cell.length_b   1.000
_cell.length_c   1.000
_cell.angle_alpha   90.00
_cell.angle_beta   90.00
_cell.angle_gamma   90.00
#
_symmetry.space_group_name_H-M   'P 1'
#
loop_
_entity.id
_entity.type
_entity.pdbx_description
1 polymer ?
#
loop_
_entity_poly.entity_id
_entity_poly.type
_entity_poly.pdbx_seq_one_letter_code
_entity_poly.pdbx_strand_id
1 'polypeptide(L)'
;MFWALKRPNSPAPGLLTFMLPDLSSHLHTEECNFLINIYRKCQKESPLFKRYFMRECSYWYTAIGQCLRQERLLRKATNPKYGKRLIEAKRLPEEKYTPALRKLKEKGELILDESNRGGCSI
;
A
#
# COMPACT_ATOMS: atom_id res chain seq x y z
N MET A 1 -0.21 -16.66 -32.45
CA MET A 1 0.41 -17.25 -31.24
C MET A 1 0.81 -16.12 -30.31
N PHE A 2 -0.13 -15.65 -29.48
CA PHE A 2 0.11 -14.56 -28.53
C PHE A 2 0.77 -15.12 -27.27
N TRP A 3 2.04 -14.81 -27.08
CA TRP A 3 2.75 -15.06 -25.84
C TRP A 3 2.09 -14.24 -24.72
N ALA A 4 1.55 -14.93 -23.72
CA ALA A 4 1.01 -14.33 -22.52
C ALA A 4 2.13 -13.55 -21.81
N LEU A 5 1.98 -12.23 -21.73
CA LEU A 5 2.73 -11.36 -20.83
C LEU A 5 2.47 -11.82 -19.39
N LYS A 6 3.36 -12.67 -18.88
CA LYS A 6 3.35 -13.15 -17.50
C LYS A 6 3.64 -11.94 -16.61
N ARG A 7 2.61 -11.37 -15.99
CA ARG A 7 2.78 -10.28 -15.01
C ARG A 7 3.73 -10.78 -13.91
N PRO A 8 4.76 -10.01 -13.51
CA PRO A 8 5.74 -10.42 -12.50
C PRO A 8 5.19 -10.53 -11.06
N ASN A 9 3.86 -10.51 -10.88
CA ASN A 9 3.17 -10.55 -9.59
C ASN A 9 2.02 -11.57 -9.57
N SER A 10 2.20 -12.76 -10.14
CA SER A 10 1.25 -13.86 -9.92
C SER A 10 1.42 -14.40 -8.48
N PRO A 11 0.38 -14.34 -7.62
CA PRO A 11 0.46 -14.95 -6.30
C PRO A 11 0.60 -16.48 -6.46
N ALA A 12 1.45 -17.07 -5.62
CA ALA A 12 1.64 -18.51 -5.61
C ALA A 12 0.35 -19.23 -5.19
N PRO A 13 0.04 -20.41 -5.78
CA PRO A 13 -1.17 -21.14 -5.47
C PRO A 13 -1.09 -21.71 -4.04
N GLY A 14 -2.04 -21.38 -3.18
CA GLY A 14 -2.23 -22.09 -1.90
C GLY A 14 -2.43 -21.26 -0.62
N LEU A 15 -2.47 -19.93 -0.67
CA LEU A 15 -2.80 -19.11 0.51
C LEU A 15 -4.22 -18.57 0.40
N LEU A 16 -5.03 -18.90 1.41
CA LEU A 16 -6.39 -18.43 1.65
C LEU A 16 -6.45 -16.91 1.45
N THR A 17 -6.97 -16.50 0.30
CA THR A 17 -6.98 -15.12 -0.18
C THR A 17 -8.03 -14.33 0.58
N PHE A 18 -7.67 -13.73 1.71
CA PHE A 18 -8.28 -12.46 2.04
C PHE A 18 -7.91 -11.52 0.89
N MET A 19 -8.84 -11.27 -0.04
CA MET A 19 -8.58 -10.60 -1.31
C MET A 19 -7.81 -9.29 -1.05
N LEU A 20 -6.49 -9.32 -1.28
CA LEU A 20 -5.70 -8.11 -1.17
C LEU A 20 -6.09 -7.23 -2.36
N PRO A 21 -6.44 -5.95 -2.14
CA PRO A 21 -6.68 -5.02 -3.22
C PRO A 21 -5.46 -4.95 -4.14
N ASP A 22 -5.66 -4.52 -5.38
CA ASP A 22 -4.58 -4.30 -6.34
C ASP A 22 -3.51 -3.39 -5.73
N LEU A 23 -2.33 -3.96 -5.46
CA LEU A 23 -1.24 -3.31 -4.73
C LEU A 23 -0.35 -2.45 -5.63
N SER A 24 -0.91 -1.94 -6.73
CA SER A 24 -0.20 -1.14 -7.71
C SER A 24 0.13 0.23 -7.09
N SER A 25 1.38 0.67 -7.24
CA SER A 25 1.88 1.87 -6.55
C SER A 25 1.11 3.16 -6.89
N HIS A 26 0.60 3.26 -8.12
CA HIS A 26 -0.17 4.43 -8.56
C HIS A 26 -1.58 4.50 -7.95
N LEU A 27 -2.06 3.41 -7.34
CA LEU A 27 -3.42 3.33 -6.84
C LEU A 27 -3.56 3.75 -5.39
N HIS A 28 -2.45 4.00 -4.69
CA HIS A 28 -2.42 4.21 -3.25
C HIS A 28 -1.70 5.50 -2.88
N THR A 29 -2.03 6.01 -1.70
CA THR A 29 -1.28 7.07 -1.03
C THR A 29 0.17 6.65 -0.81
N GLU A 30 1.06 7.65 -0.76
CA GLU A 30 2.50 7.42 -0.60
C GLU A 30 2.84 6.67 0.70
N GLU A 31 2.11 6.93 1.78
CA GLU A 31 2.30 6.26 3.07
C GLU A 31 1.93 4.76 2.99
N CYS A 32 0.81 4.43 2.34
CA CYS A 32 0.46 3.04 2.12
C CYS A 32 1.44 2.37 1.14
N ASN A 33 1.91 3.07 0.12
CA ASN A 33 2.94 2.59 -0.81
C ASN A 33 4.26 2.26 -0.10
N PHE A 34 4.65 3.03 0.91
CA PHE A 34 5.82 2.74 1.71
C PHE A 34 5.70 1.37 2.41
N LEU A 35 4.56 1.08 3.04
CA LEU A 35 4.29 -0.23 3.65
C LEU A 35 4.29 -1.36 2.62
N ILE A 36 3.72 -1.12 1.43
CA ILE A 36 3.71 -2.07 0.32
C ILE A 36 5.15 -2.40 -0.12
N ASN A 37 6.02 -1.40 -0.19
CA ASN A 37 7.42 -1.58 -0.56
C ASN A 37 8.18 -2.40 0.50
N ILE A 38 7.96 -2.15 1.79
CA ILE A 38 8.54 -2.96 2.87
C ILE A 38 8.07 -4.41 2.77
N TYR A 39 6.77 -4.63 2.56
CA TYR A 39 6.23 -5.98 2.39
C TYR A 39 6.82 -6.69 1.19
N ARG A 40 6.97 -6.01 0.04
CA ARG A 40 7.63 -6.56 -1.15
C ARG A 40 9.09 -6.90 -0.89
N LYS A 41 9.83 -6.08 -0.15
CA LYS A 41 11.21 -6.40 0.28
C LYS A 41 11.24 -7.65 1.15
N CYS A 42 10.38 -7.72 2.16
CA CYS A 42 10.22 -8.91 2.99
C CYS A 42 9.94 -10.17 2.16
N GLN A 43 9.05 -10.09 1.17
CA GLN A 43 8.76 -11.23 0.29
C GLN A 43 9.92 -11.65 -0.61
N LYS A 44 10.80 -10.72 -1.00
CA LYS A 44 11.98 -10.99 -1.84
C LYS A 44 13.12 -11.59 -1.02
N GLU A 45 13.32 -11.11 0.20
CA GLU A 45 14.41 -11.53 1.09
C GLU A 45 14.09 -12.83 1.84
N SER A 46 12.81 -13.08 2.12
CA SER A 46 12.40 -14.28 2.86
C SER A 46 12.48 -15.53 1.98
N PRO A 47 13.17 -16.60 2.42
CA PRO A 47 13.12 -17.88 1.72
C PRO A 47 11.68 -18.40 1.70
N LEU A 48 11.30 -19.08 0.61
CA LEU A 48 9.92 -19.56 0.39
C LEU A 48 9.38 -20.34 1.60
N PHE A 49 10.20 -21.20 2.19
CA PHE A 49 9.84 -21.97 3.38
C PHE A 49 9.39 -21.07 4.55
N LYS A 50 10.17 -20.06 4.94
CA LYS A 50 9.78 -19.17 6.04
C LYS A 50 8.53 -18.35 5.72
N ARG A 51 8.34 -17.95 4.46
CA ARG A 51 7.13 -17.23 4.03
C ARG A 51 5.86 -18.07 4.20
N TYR A 52 5.90 -19.36 3.86
CA TYR A 52 4.75 -20.26 3.97
C TYR A 52 4.54 -20.80 5.39
N PHE A 53 5.61 -21.23 6.06
CA PHE A 53 5.49 -21.94 7.34
C PHE A 53 5.56 -21.02 8.56
N MET A 54 6.36 -19.96 8.51
CA MET A 54 6.53 -19.03 9.65
C MET A 54 5.75 -17.72 9.51
N ARG A 55 5.15 -17.48 8.33
CA ARG A 55 4.34 -16.29 8.05
C ARG A 55 5.07 -14.99 8.40
N GLU A 56 6.38 -14.95 8.12
CA GLU A 56 7.33 -13.92 8.57
C GLU A 56 6.90 -12.49 8.14
N CYS A 57 6.29 -12.35 6.96
CA CYS A 57 5.81 -11.06 6.45
C CYS A 57 4.38 -10.70 6.90
N SER A 58 3.75 -11.45 7.83
CA SER A 58 2.35 -11.24 8.21
C SER A 58 2.10 -9.88 8.84
N TYR A 59 3.03 -9.38 9.64
CA TYR A 59 2.89 -8.09 10.32
C TYR A 59 2.68 -6.95 9.33
N TRP A 60 3.54 -6.90 8.30
CA TRP A 60 3.45 -5.91 7.23
C TRP A 60 2.17 -6.06 6.40
N TYR A 61 1.75 -7.28 6.13
CA TYR A 61 0.50 -7.55 5.42
C TYR A 61 -0.72 -7.00 6.18
N THR A 62 -0.78 -7.20 7.51
CA THR A 62 -1.83 -6.63 8.36
C THR A 62 -1.78 -5.11 8.38
N ALA A 63 -0.58 -4.52 8.48
CA ALA A 63 -0.39 -3.06 8.44
C ALA A 63 -0.88 -2.44 7.13
N ILE A 64 -0.61 -3.10 5.99
CA ILE A 64 -1.12 -2.70 4.67
C ILE A 64 -2.65 -2.72 4.68
N GLY A 65 -3.27 -3.82 5.12
CA GLY A 65 -4.73 -3.92 5.18
C GLY A 65 -5.38 -2.80 6.00
N GLN A 66 -4.76 -2.43 7.12
CA GLN A 66 -5.20 -1.28 7.93
C GLN A 66 -5.05 0.04 7.19
N CYS A 67 -3.93 0.26 6.49
CA CYS A 67 -3.67 1.49 5.73
C CYS A 67 -4.68 1.66 4.59
N LEU A 68 -4.88 0.61 3.79
CA LEU A 68 -5.82 0.60 2.67
C LEU A 68 -7.27 0.82 3.13
N ARG A 69 -7.63 0.33 4.32
CA ARG A 69 -8.93 0.63 4.94
C ARG A 69 -9.08 2.13 5.22
N GLN A 70 -8.06 2.75 5.81
CA GLN A 70 -8.10 4.19 6.12
C GLN A 70 -8.11 5.06 4.86
N GLU A 71 -7.34 4.68 3.85
CA GLU A 71 -7.36 5.31 2.54
C GLU A 71 -8.77 5.25 1.91
N ARG A 72 -9.41 4.08 1.92
CA ARG A 72 -10.78 3.93 1.40
C ARG A 72 -11.78 4.80 2.17
N LEU A 73 -11.66 4.89 3.49
CA LEU A 73 -12.50 5.75 4.32
C LEU A 73 -12.26 7.23 4.03
N LEU A 74 -11.02 7.63 3.79
CA LEU A 74 -10.68 8.98 3.35
C LEU A 74 -11.34 9.30 2.01
N ARG A 75 -11.18 8.45 0.99
CA ARG A 75 -11.81 8.67 -0.32
C ARG A 75 -13.33 8.76 -0.24
N LYS A 76 -13.98 7.94 0.60
CA LYS A 76 -15.42 8.02 0.84
C LYS A 76 -15.84 9.33 1.52
N ALA A 77 -15.03 9.86 2.43
CA ALA A 77 -15.31 11.12 3.11
C ALA A 77 -15.07 12.34 2.22
N THR A 78 -14.03 12.29 1.37
CA THR A 78 -13.66 13.38 0.47
C THR A 78 -14.52 13.43 -0.79
N ASN A 79 -14.99 12.29 -1.30
CA ASN A 79 -15.76 12.25 -2.52
C ASN A 79 -17.23 12.68 -2.28
N PRO A 80 -17.70 13.81 -2.83
CA PRO A 80 -19.09 14.23 -2.67
C PRO A 80 -20.04 13.21 -3.32
N LYS A 81 -21.22 13.00 -2.72
CA LYS A 81 -22.24 12.08 -3.25
C LYS A 81 -22.77 12.50 -4.62
N TYR A 82 -22.82 13.82 -4.86
CA TYR A 82 -23.27 14.43 -6.09
C TYR A 82 -22.26 15.52 -6.47
N GLY A 83 -21.54 15.36 -7.58
CA GLY A 83 -20.52 16.30 -8.03
C GLY A 83 -19.35 15.64 -8.77
N LYS A 84 -18.42 16.47 -9.26
CA LYS A 84 -17.18 15.99 -9.86
C LYS A 84 -16.29 15.41 -8.75
N ARG A 85 -15.66 14.25 -9.01
CA ARG A 85 -14.68 13.67 -8.08
C ARG A 85 -13.54 14.67 -7.88
N LEU A 86 -13.25 15.01 -6.62
CA LEU A 86 -12.06 15.77 -6.29
C LEU A 86 -10.82 14.92 -6.62
N ILE A 87 -9.73 15.58 -6.99
CA ILE A 87 -8.43 14.95 -7.26
C ILE A 87 -8.09 14.04 -6.07
N GLU A 88 -7.72 12.79 -6.35
CA GLU A 88 -7.42 11.82 -5.31
C GLU A 88 -6.28 12.32 -4.42
N ALA A 89 -6.50 12.27 -3.10
CA ALA A 89 -5.48 12.65 -2.14
C ALA A 89 -4.26 11.74 -2.28
N LYS A 90 -3.12 12.30 -2.69
CA LYS A 90 -1.84 11.59 -2.79
C LYS A 90 -1.25 11.21 -1.41
N ARG A 91 -1.66 11.94 -0.37
CA ARG A 91 -1.19 11.81 1.01
C ARG A 91 -2.34 11.44 1.94
N LEU A 92 -2.04 10.59 2.92
CA LEU A 92 -2.93 10.28 4.03
C LEU A 92 -2.70 11.32 5.15
N PRO A 93 -3.74 11.93 5.73
CA PRO A 93 -3.56 12.83 6.86
C PRO A 93 -3.03 12.06 8.08
N GLU A 94 -2.20 12.72 8.88
CA GLU A 94 -1.54 12.10 10.04
C GLU A 94 -2.52 11.51 11.06
N GLU A 95 -3.69 12.14 11.19
CA GLU A 95 -4.79 11.68 12.04
C GLU A 95 -5.24 10.25 11.71
N LYS A 96 -5.10 9.83 10.45
CA LYS A 96 -5.53 8.51 9.95
C LYS A 96 -4.39 7.49 9.93
N TYR A 97 -3.22 7.81 10.48
CA TYR A 97 -2.09 6.90 10.50
C TYR A 97 -2.37 5.65 11.33
N THR A 98 -2.02 4.49 10.75
CA THR A 98 -2.06 3.20 11.45
C THR A 98 -0.96 3.14 12.52
N PRO A 99 -1.05 2.25 13.53
CA PRO A 99 0.00 2.11 14.52
C PRO A 99 1.37 1.79 13.92
N ALA A 100 1.40 1.08 12.78
CA ALA A 100 2.64 0.83 12.05
C ALA A 100 3.23 2.11 11.44
N LEU A 101 2.41 2.95 10.81
CA LEU A 101 2.86 4.24 10.26
C LEU A 101 3.34 5.20 11.34
N ARG A 102 2.66 5.25 12.49
CA ARG A 102 3.08 6.06 13.64
C ARG A 102 4.47 5.67 14.12
N LYS A 103 4.71 4.37 14.31
CA LYS A 103 6.02 3.84 14.70
C LYS A 103 7.11 4.17 13.68
N LEU A 104 6.81 4.07 12.39
CA LEU A 104 7.77 4.40 11.32
C LEU A 104 8.08 5.90 11.28
N LYS A 105 7.07 6.75 11.52
CA LYS A 105 7.25 8.19 11.65
C LYS A 105 8.12 8.55 12.86
N GLU A 106 7.84 7.96 14.02
CA GLU A 106 8.62 8.17 15.26
C GLU A 106 10.08 7.75 15.09
N LYS A 107 10.34 6.68 14.34
CA LYS A 107 11.70 6.23 14.00
C LYS A 107 12.41 7.10 12.96
N GLY A 108 11.72 8.01 12.30
CA GLY A 108 12.27 8.81 11.19
C GLY A 108 12.51 8.01 9.91
N GLU A 109 11.95 6.80 9.79
CA GLU A 109 12.15 5.92 8.63
C GLU A 109 11.14 6.19 7.51
N LEU A 110 10.09 6.96 7.78
CA LEU A 110 9.08 7.34 6.80
C LEU A 110 9.63 8.45 5.90
N ILE A 111 10.45 8.08 4.91
CA ILE A 111 10.96 9.01 3.89
C ILE A 111 9.84 9.24 2.88
N LEU A 112 9.12 10.34 3.08
CA LEU A 112 8.18 10.88 2.10
C LEU A 112 8.94 11.96 1.32
N ASP A 113 9.12 11.75 0.02
CA ASP A 113 9.83 12.71 -0.83
C ASP A 113 9.07 14.06 -0.84
N GLU A 114 9.53 15.02 -0.04
CA GLU A 114 9.04 16.41 -0.06
C GLU A 114 9.34 17.12 -1.40
N SER A 115 10.13 16.49 -2.28
CA SER A 115 10.54 17.01 -3.58
C SER A 115 9.44 17.05 -4.64
N ASN A 116 8.26 16.47 -4.37
CA ASN A 116 7.09 16.53 -5.24
C ASN A 116 5.97 17.44 -4.68
N ARG A 117 6.32 18.66 -4.26
CA ARG A 117 5.38 19.82 -4.27
C ARG A 117 5.03 20.25 -5.72
N GLY A 118 5.01 19.31 -6.66
CA GLY A 118 4.57 19.51 -8.02
C GLY A 118 3.05 19.57 -8.04
N GLY A 119 2.52 20.75 -7.74
CA GLY A 119 1.23 21.16 -8.27
C GLY A 119 1.23 20.96 -9.79
N CYS A 120 0.07 20.66 -10.37
CA CYS A 120 -0.11 20.80 -11.80
C CYS A 120 0.26 22.25 -12.18
N SER A 121 1.31 22.44 -12.97
CA SER A 121 1.42 23.65 -13.79
C SER A 121 0.26 23.59 -14.78
N ILE A 122 -0.66 24.56 -14.63
CA ILE A 122 -1.78 24.82 -15.56
C ILE A 122 -1.23 25.30 -16.91
#